data_AF-A0A7W1E8F0-F1
#
_entry.id   AF-A0A7W1E8F0-F1
#
_cell.length_a   1.000
_cell.length_b   1.000
_cell.length_c   1.000
_cell.angle_alpha   90.00
_cell.angle_beta   90.00
_cell.angle_gamma   90.00
#
_symmetry.space_group_name_H-M   'P 1'
#
loop_
_entity.id
_entity.type
_entity.pdbx_description
1 polymer ?
#
loop_
_entity_poly.entity_id
_entity_poly.type
_entity_poly.pdbx_seq_one_letter_code
_entity_poly.pdbx_strand_id
1 'polypeptide(L)'
;IVSRRGNDVLIGRGHEMQRHHMEIRGVGLIDIPSIFGIRAVRQQKRIEVVVVLEEWNQEAVVERTGLDTETTSILDVDVPKLTVPLNPGKNITVIAEVIALNHLLRYSGVNTAEAFNKRLIGKMQIASAKNVQDYLQEDVE
;
A
#
# COMPACT_ATOMS: atom_id res chain seq x y z
N ILE A 1 -5.96 -1.52 20.44
CA ILE A 1 -7.26 -0.87 20.72
C ILE A 1 -7.50 0.18 19.66
N VAL A 2 -8.70 0.22 19.07
CA VAL A 2 -9.08 1.22 18.07
C VAL A 2 -10.25 2.04 18.61
N SER A 3 -10.22 3.35 18.38
CA SER A 3 -11.31 4.27 18.74
C SER A 3 -11.54 5.27 17.61
N ARG A 4 -12.80 5.68 17.41
CA ARG A 4 -13.18 6.74 16.47
C ARG A 4 -13.16 8.09 17.19
N ARG A 5 -12.62 9.12 16.53
CA ARG A 5 -12.64 10.52 16.99
C ARG A 5 -13.24 11.41 15.91
N GLY A 6 -14.22 12.21 16.29
CA GLY A 6 -15.01 12.97 15.31
C GLY A 6 -15.68 12.03 14.31
N ASN A 7 -15.84 12.51 13.07
CA ASN A 7 -16.55 11.74 12.06
C ASN A 7 -15.65 10.71 11.40
N ASP A 8 -14.42 11.05 10.99
CA ASP A 8 -13.68 10.19 10.03
C ASP A 8 -12.25 9.84 10.48
N VAL A 9 -11.95 9.95 11.78
CA VAL A 9 -10.60 9.69 12.29
C VAL A 9 -10.57 8.47 13.18
N LEU A 10 -9.83 7.44 12.75
CA LEU A 10 -9.52 6.27 13.55
C LEU A 10 -8.18 6.44 14.27
N ILE A 11 -8.16 6.17 15.58
CA ILE A 11 -6.98 6.23 16.43
C ILE A 11 -6.68 4.83 16.98
N GLY A 12 -5.50 4.31 16.64
CA GLY A 12 -4.95 3.08 17.18
C GLY A 12 -4.04 3.35 18.39
N ARG A 13 -4.11 2.46 19.39
CA ARG A 13 -3.31 2.48 20.62
C ARG A 13 -2.88 1.07 21.01
N GLY A 14 -1.67 0.95 21.55
CA GLY A 14 -1.21 -0.27 22.22
C GLY A 14 -2.00 -0.54 23.50
N HIS A 15 -2.17 -1.81 23.85
CA HIS A 15 -2.80 -2.20 25.12
C HIS A 15 -1.88 -1.85 26.30
N GLU A 16 -2.42 -1.43 27.45
CA GLU A 16 -1.62 -0.92 28.57
C GLU A 16 -0.57 -1.92 29.07
N MET A 17 -0.94 -3.19 29.18
CA MET A 17 -0.05 -4.25 29.63
C MET A 17 1.11 -4.56 28.66
N GLN A 18 0.90 -4.42 27.34
CA GLN A 18 1.88 -4.82 26.32
C GLN A 18 2.67 -3.62 25.77
N ARG A 19 2.02 -2.46 25.63
CA ARG A 19 2.48 -1.12 25.25
C ARG A 19 3.72 -1.02 24.34
N HIS A 20 4.90 -1.31 24.87
CA HIS A 20 6.20 -1.11 24.24
C HIS A 20 7.02 -2.39 24.07
N HIS A 21 6.47 -3.52 24.49
CA HIS A 21 7.07 -4.83 24.33
C HIS A 21 6.61 -5.48 23.02
N MET A 22 7.50 -6.24 22.40
CA MET A 22 7.23 -7.06 21.23
C MET A 22 7.68 -8.49 21.52
N GLU A 23 6.90 -9.47 21.08
CA GLU A 23 7.31 -10.88 21.09
C GLU A 23 7.89 -11.23 19.73
N ILE A 24 9.04 -11.91 19.74
CA ILE A 24 9.66 -12.46 18.54
C ILE A 24 9.92 -13.94 18.79
N ARG A 25 9.28 -14.80 17.98
CA ARG A 25 9.44 -16.24 18.09
C ARG A 25 10.91 -16.64 17.96
N GLY A 26 11.38 -17.46 18.90
CA GLY A 26 12.78 -17.90 18.98
C GLY A 26 13.73 -16.92 19.69
N VAL A 27 13.28 -15.69 19.97
CA VAL A 27 14.06 -14.68 20.73
C VAL A 27 13.41 -14.42 22.10
N GLY A 28 12.08 -14.27 22.14
CA GLY A 28 11.32 -13.95 23.34
C GLY A 28 10.75 -12.52 23.33
N LEU A 29 10.46 -11.99 24.51
CA LEU A 29 9.95 -10.63 24.70
C LEU A 29 11.10 -9.62 24.66
N ILE A 30 10.92 -8.54 23.90
CA ILE A 30 11.88 -7.43 23.78
C ILE A 30 11.21 -6.11 24.14
N ASP A 31 11.97 -5.20 24.75
CA ASP A 31 11.53 -3.82 25.04
C ASP A 31 12.04 -2.86 23.95
N ILE A 32 11.12 -2.32 23.15
CA ILE A 32 11.45 -1.51 21.97
C ILE A 32 12.14 -0.17 22.31
N PRO A 33 11.68 0.62 23.31
CA PRO A 33 12.33 1.87 23.70
C PRO A 33 13.76 1.68 24.22
N SER A 34 14.04 0.62 24.98
CA SER A 34 15.40 0.37 25.49
C SER A 34 16.38 0.05 24.37
N ILE A 35 15.93 -0.60 23.30
CA ILE A 35 16.79 -1.01 22.18
C ILE A 35 16.93 0.11 21.13
N PHE A 36 15.81 0.75 20.75
CA PHE A 36 15.75 1.67 19.60
C PHE A 36 15.48 3.13 19.99
N GLY A 37 15.33 3.41 21.29
CA GLY A 37 15.06 4.74 21.82
C GLY A 37 13.59 5.17 21.68
N ILE A 38 13.27 6.30 22.33
CA ILE A 38 11.89 6.82 22.41
C ILE A 38 11.27 7.14 21.04
N ARG A 39 12.10 7.40 20.02
CA ARG A 39 11.65 7.71 18.66
C ARG A 39 11.01 6.51 17.96
N ALA A 40 11.30 5.29 18.40
CA ALA A 40 10.76 4.06 17.83
C ALA A 40 9.33 3.72 18.31
N VAL A 41 8.79 4.43 19.29
CA VAL A 41 7.45 4.16 19.85
C VAL A 41 6.51 5.36 19.76
N ARG A 42 5.20 5.09 19.68
CA ARG A 42 4.14 6.11 19.77
C ARG A 42 3.04 5.59 20.68
N GLN A 43 2.45 6.49 21.46
CA GLN A 43 1.32 6.16 22.35
C GLN A 43 0.03 5.92 21.57
N GLN A 44 -0.16 6.69 20.50
CA GLN A 44 -1.29 6.57 19.59
C GLN A 44 -0.87 7.00 18.19
N LYS A 45 -1.53 6.47 17.17
CA LYS A 45 -1.37 6.90 15.77
C LYS A 45 -2.71 6.81 15.05
N ARG A 46 -2.91 7.69 14.07
CA ARG A 46 -4.04 7.60 13.15
C ARG A 46 -3.91 6.37 12.26
N ILE A 47 -5.00 5.63 12.10
CA ILE A 47 -5.09 4.52 11.14
C ILE A 47 -5.55 5.12 9.82
N GLU A 48 -4.69 5.05 8.80
CA GLU A 48 -4.91 5.72 7.50
C GLU A 48 -4.82 4.73 6.34
N VAL A 49 -4.22 3.56 6.56
CA VAL A 49 -4.14 2.47 5.59
C VAL A 49 -4.16 1.13 6.35
N VAL A 50 -4.79 0.12 5.76
CA VAL A 50 -4.78 -1.26 6.26
C VAL A 50 -4.00 -2.12 5.29
N VAL A 51 -2.96 -2.80 5.79
CA VAL A 51 -2.18 -3.77 5.01
C VAL A 51 -2.50 -5.16 5.52
N VAL A 52 -3.11 -5.98 4.68
CA VAL A 52 -3.42 -7.38 4.97
C VAL A 52 -2.30 -8.23 4.40
N LEU A 53 -1.68 -9.05 5.25
CA LEU A 53 -0.69 -10.04 4.82
C LEU A 53 -1.39 -11.37 4.61
N GLU A 54 -1.39 -11.88 3.38
CA GLU A 54 -2.04 -13.13 3.01
C GLU A 54 -1.02 -14.15 2.53
N GLU A 55 -1.27 -15.44 2.75
CA GLU A 55 -0.44 -16.49 2.16
C GLU A 55 -0.52 -16.44 0.63
N TRP A 56 0.62 -16.69 -0.03
CA TRP A 56 0.64 -16.74 -1.48
C TRP A 56 -0.25 -17.87 -1.99
N ASN A 57 -1.23 -17.52 -2.80
CA ASN A 57 -2.03 -18.45 -3.58
C ASN A 57 -1.86 -18.13 -5.07
N GLN A 58 -1.49 -19.14 -5.87
CA GLN A 58 -1.34 -18.99 -7.33
C GLN A 58 -2.66 -18.63 -8.02
N GLU A 59 -3.79 -18.99 -7.43
CA GLU A 59 -5.13 -18.70 -7.94
C GLU A 59 -5.64 -17.33 -7.50
N ALA A 60 -4.97 -16.66 -6.56
CA ALA A 60 -5.39 -15.34 -6.10
C ALA A 60 -5.17 -14.29 -7.20
N VAL A 61 -6.23 -13.55 -7.50
CA VAL A 61 -6.15 -12.36 -8.35
C VAL A 61 -5.49 -11.25 -7.54
N VAL A 62 -4.21 -11.01 -7.81
CA VAL A 62 -3.44 -9.93 -7.16
C VAL A 62 -3.53 -8.67 -8.02
N GLU A 63 -3.92 -7.56 -7.42
CA GLU A 63 -3.92 -6.26 -8.07
C GLU A 63 -2.48 -5.79 -8.36
N ARG A 64 -2.20 -5.41 -9.61
CA ARG A 64 -0.83 -5.08 -10.08
C ARG A 64 -0.66 -3.65 -10.58
N THR A 65 -1.76 -2.98 -10.91
CA THR A 65 -1.74 -1.64 -11.52
C THR A 65 -1.81 -0.54 -10.47
N GLY A 66 -2.53 -0.80 -9.36
CA GLY A 66 -2.81 0.19 -8.34
C GLY A 66 -3.74 1.31 -8.83
N LEU A 67 -4.51 1.05 -9.88
CA LEU A 67 -5.55 1.96 -10.38
C LEU A 67 -6.80 1.89 -9.50
N ASP A 68 -7.19 0.68 -9.12
CA ASP A 68 -8.30 0.46 -8.20
C ASP A 68 -7.84 0.62 -6.75
N THR A 69 -8.71 1.23 -5.93
CA THR A 69 -8.48 1.41 -4.49
C THR A 69 -9.51 0.59 -3.74
N GLU A 70 -9.07 -0.50 -3.14
CA GLU A 70 -9.90 -1.24 -2.19
C GLU A 70 -9.99 -0.48 -0.87
N THR A 71 -11.15 -0.59 -0.21
CA THR A 71 -11.38 -0.04 1.12
C THR A 71 -11.91 -1.11 2.07
N THR A 72 -11.75 -0.87 3.36
CA THR A 72 -12.38 -1.65 4.42
C THR A 72 -12.93 -0.70 5.48
N SER A 73 -14.00 -1.10 6.15
CA SER A 73 -14.64 -0.26 7.17
C SER A 73 -14.21 -0.69 8.57
N ILE A 74 -13.84 0.29 9.39
CA ILE A 74 -13.53 0.08 10.82
C ILE A 74 -14.31 1.14 11.61
N LEU A 75 -15.21 0.72 12.50
CA LEU A 75 -16.09 1.64 13.26
C LEU A 75 -16.85 2.63 12.35
N ASP A 76 -17.34 2.13 11.21
CA ASP A 76 -18.03 2.89 10.14
C ASP A 76 -17.19 4.02 9.52
N VAL A 77 -15.87 3.86 9.54
CA VAL A 77 -14.94 4.73 8.82
C VAL A 77 -14.23 3.88 7.77
N ASP A 78 -14.38 4.26 6.51
CA ASP A 78 -13.73 3.58 5.40
C ASP A 78 -12.26 4.00 5.31
N VAL A 79 -11.39 3.01 5.28
CA VAL A 79 -9.94 3.17 5.14
C VAL A 79 -9.43 2.37 3.95
N PRO A 80 -8.46 2.88 3.18
CA PRO A 80 -7.84 2.12 2.10
C PRO A 80 -7.23 0.82 2.62
N LYS A 81 -7.46 -0.26 1.88
CA LYS A 81 -7.00 -1.61 2.18
C LYS A 81 -6.09 -2.08 1.05
N LEU A 82 -4.95 -2.67 1.40
CA LEU A 82 -4.05 -3.31 0.45
C LEU A 82 -3.74 -4.72 0.94
N THR A 83 -3.86 -5.70 0.04
CA THR A 83 -3.45 -7.07 0.31
C THR A 83 -2.06 -7.32 -0.26
N VAL A 84 -1.14 -7.74 0.59
CA VAL A 84 0.24 -8.06 0.23
C VAL A 84 0.46 -9.57 0.44
N PRO A 85 0.74 -10.32 -0.64
CA PRO A 85 1.00 -11.73 -0.49
C PRO A 85 2.40 -12.02 0.07
N LEU A 86 2.44 -12.92 1.04
CA LEU A 86 3.62 -13.49 1.68
C LEU A 86 4.22 -14.57 0.78
N ASN A 87 5.25 -14.19 0.01
CA ASN A 87 6.08 -15.14 -0.72
C ASN A 87 7.46 -15.19 -0.07
N PRO A 88 8.08 -16.38 0.04
CA PRO A 88 9.48 -16.50 0.41
C PRO A 88 10.36 -15.57 -0.45
N GLY A 89 11.26 -14.81 0.18
CA GLY A 89 12.17 -13.89 -0.49
C GLY A 89 11.67 -12.45 -0.62
N LYS A 90 10.41 -12.12 -0.27
CA LYS A 90 9.93 -10.74 -0.19
C LYS A 90 10.31 -10.09 1.15
N ASN A 91 10.90 -8.90 1.10
CA ASN A 91 11.13 -8.09 2.30
C ASN A 91 9.85 -7.31 2.65
N ILE A 92 9.06 -7.85 3.58
CA ILE A 92 7.78 -7.26 4.00
C ILE A 92 7.97 -5.87 4.63
N THR A 93 9.08 -5.65 5.34
CA THR A 93 9.38 -4.34 5.95
C THR A 93 9.50 -3.24 4.90
N VAL A 94 10.27 -3.51 3.83
CA VAL A 94 10.44 -2.56 2.72
C VAL A 94 9.12 -2.33 1.99
N ILE A 95 8.33 -3.39 1.76
CA ILE A 95 7.03 -3.27 1.11
C ILE A 95 6.08 -2.39 1.94
N ALA A 96 6.00 -2.61 3.25
CA ALA A 96 5.16 -1.80 4.14
C ALA A 96 5.59 -0.32 4.16
N GLU A 97 6.89 -0.04 4.13
CA GLU A 97 7.41 1.33 4.02
C GLU A 97 7.01 2.00 2.70
N VAL A 98 7.18 1.30 1.58
CA VAL A 98 6.78 1.80 0.25
C VAL A 98 5.28 2.07 0.19
N ILE A 99 4.44 1.20 0.79
CA ILE A 99 2.99 1.42 0.87
C ILE A 99 2.68 2.71 1.65
N ALA A 100 3.33 2.92 2.80
CA ALA A 100 3.13 4.12 3.60
C ALA A 100 3.55 5.40 2.85
N LEU A 101 4.70 5.36 2.16
CA LEU A 101 5.18 6.48 1.34
C LEU A 101 4.26 6.75 0.14
N ASN A 102 3.78 5.70 -0.54
CA ASN A 102 2.85 5.84 -1.66
C ASN A 102 1.49 6.39 -1.20
N HIS A 103 1.01 5.98 -0.02
CA HIS A 103 -0.18 6.56 0.59
C HIS A 103 0.01 8.06 0.85
N LEU A 104 1.18 8.47 1.38
CA LEU A 104 1.50 9.88 1.59
C LEU A 104 1.57 10.67 0.27
N LEU A 105 2.10 10.08 -0.80
CA LEU A 105 2.10 10.69 -2.14
C LEU A 105 0.69 10.91 -2.67
N ARG A 106 -0.19 9.90 -2.54
CA ARG A 106 -1.61 10.01 -2.92
C ARG A 106 -2.33 11.09 -2.12
N TYR A 107 -2.08 11.14 -0.81
CA TYR A 107 -2.62 12.19 0.06
C TYR A 107 -2.14 13.60 -0.37
N SER A 108 -0.92 13.69 -0.90
CA SER A 108 -0.36 14.93 -1.47
C SER A 108 -0.87 15.25 -2.89
N GLY A 109 -1.80 14.46 -3.44
CA GLY A 109 -2.40 14.67 -4.76
C GLY A 109 -1.68 13.96 -5.92
N VAL A 110 -0.68 13.11 -5.64
CA VAL A 110 0.09 12.42 -6.67
C VAL A 110 -0.37 10.96 -6.81
N ASN A 111 -1.03 10.64 -7.93
CA ASN A 111 -1.37 9.27 -8.31
C ASN A 111 -0.43 8.74 -9.41
N THR A 112 0.60 8.00 -9.00
CA THR A 112 1.63 7.43 -9.90
C THR A 112 1.03 6.47 -10.93
N ALA A 113 0.05 5.65 -10.52
CA ALA A 113 -0.58 4.65 -11.40
C ALA A 113 -1.35 5.34 -12.54
N GLU A 114 -2.16 6.35 -12.23
CA GLU A 114 -2.86 7.14 -13.23
C GLU A 114 -1.90 7.90 -14.16
N ALA A 115 -0.86 8.54 -13.60
CA ALA A 115 0.12 9.27 -14.39
C ALA A 115 0.85 8.35 -15.37
N PHE A 116 1.21 7.14 -14.92
CA PHE A 116 1.83 6.14 -15.78
C PHE A 116 0.87 5.63 -16.86
N ASN A 117 -0.39 5.33 -16.50
CA ASN A 117 -1.41 4.87 -17.44
C ASN A 117 -1.65 5.89 -18.57
N LYS A 118 -1.82 7.18 -18.22
CA LYS A 118 -1.96 8.27 -19.19
C LYS A 118 -0.79 8.33 -20.16
N ARG A 119 0.44 8.20 -19.64
CA ARG A 119 1.67 8.20 -20.46
C ARG A 119 1.73 6.98 -21.39
N LEU A 120 1.31 5.81 -20.92
CA LEU A 120 1.32 4.57 -21.69
C LEU A 120 0.31 4.63 -22.85
N ILE A 121 -0.93 5.06 -22.57
CA ILE A 121 -1.98 5.23 -23.59
C ILE A 121 -1.52 6.22 -24.67
N GLY A 122 -0.92 7.34 -24.28
CA GLY A 122 -0.40 8.32 -25.25
C GLY A 122 0.66 7.72 -26.19
N LYS A 123 1.56 6.86 -25.69
CA LYS A 123 2.53 6.17 -26.53
C LYS A 123 1.89 5.14 -27.47
N MET A 124 0.88 4.42 -27.00
CA MET A 124 0.18 3.42 -27.82
C MET A 124 -0.56 4.07 -28.99
N GLN A 125 -1.22 5.20 -28.77
CA GLN A 125 -1.93 5.94 -29.83
C GLN A 125 -0.98 6.45 -30.92
N ILE A 126 0.18 6.99 -30.52
CA ILE A 126 1.21 7.45 -31.46
C ILE A 126 1.75 6.28 -32.29
N ALA A 127 2.04 5.13 -31.64
CA ALA A 127 2.52 3.94 -32.33
C ALA A 127 1.49 3.39 -33.33
N SER A 128 0.20 3.33 -32.96
CA SER A 128 -0.85 2.88 -33.87
C SER A 128 -1.05 3.81 -35.06
N ALA A 129 -0.97 5.13 -34.88
CA ALA A 129 -1.09 6.09 -35.98
C ALA A 129 0.07 5.96 -36.97
N LYS A 130 1.29 5.74 -36.48
CA LYS A 130 2.46 5.50 -37.32
C LYS A 130 2.34 4.21 -38.12
N ASN A 131 1.95 3.11 -37.48
CA ASN A 131 1.77 1.83 -38.17
C ASN A 131 0.70 1.93 -39.28
N VAL A 132 -0.43 2.61 -39.02
CA VAL A 132 -1.47 2.81 -40.04
C VAL A 132 -0.96 3.67 -41.21
N GLN A 133 -0.14 4.69 -40.95
CA GLN A 133 0.48 5.47 -42.03
C GLN A 133 1.45 4.63 -42.86
N ASP A 134 2.24 3.78 -42.23
CA ASP A 134 3.18 2.88 -42.91
C ASP A 134 2.42 1.83 -43.77
N TYR A 135 1.34 1.23 -43.25
CA TYR A 135 0.46 0.31 -44.01
C TYR A 135 -0.22 0.99 -45.21
N LEU A 136 -0.73 2.21 -45.02
CA LEU A 136 -1.36 2.96 -46.10
C LEU A 136 -0.37 3.42 -47.16
N GLN A 137 0.94 3.48 -46.88
CA GLN A 137 1.97 3.77 -47.86
C GLN A 137 2.34 2.53 -48.69
N GLU A 138 2.34 1.34 -48.09
CA GLU A 138 2.60 0.08 -48.81
C GLU A 138 1.48 -0.28 -49.81
N ASP A 139 0.22 0.08 -49.54
CA ASP A 139 -0.92 -0.21 -50.42
C ASP A 139 -1.00 0.71 -51.67
N VAL A 140 -0.14 1.73 -51.79
CA VAL A 140 -0.13 2.68 -52.93
C VAL A 140 0.96 2.39 -53.96
N GLU A 141 1.84 1.41 -53.72
CA GLU A 141 2.81 0.87 -54.70
C GLU A 141 2.27 -0.36 -55.44
#